data_AF-A0A5A5TDI1-F1
#
_entry.id   AF-A0A5A5TDI1-F1
#
_cell.length_a   1.000
_cell.length_b   1.000
_cell.length_c   1.000
_cell.angle_alpha   90.00
_cell.angle_beta   90.00
_cell.angle_gamma   90.00
#
_symmetry.space_group_name_H-M   'P 1'
#
loop_
_entity.id
_entity.type
_entity.pdbx_description
1 polymer ?
#
loop_
_entity_poly.entity_id
_entity_poly.type
_entity_poly.pdbx_seq_one_letter_code
_entity_poly.pdbx_strand_id
1 'polypeptide(L)'
;MNSHQDVRTNFIKKPIIVKMSLAILFSMMLFSAAVGFHSSNSYAATNGADPTSVIRQVFGGYADQALHIAQCESTMNPGATNTQAIGNSHAAGLFQVLYPSTWITTSQASASPYDVTANVKAAYEIFQRDGYSWREWECHL
;
A
#
# COMPACT_ATOMS: atom_id res chain seq x y z
N MET A 1 -13.06 -34.50 -82.51
CA MET A 1 -13.00 -33.36 -83.46
C MET A 1 -13.92 -32.26 -82.94
N ASN A 2 -13.38 -31.03 -82.92
CA ASN A 2 -14.00 -29.73 -82.63
C ASN A 2 -14.33 -29.44 -81.15
N SER A 3 -13.56 -28.63 -80.42
CA SER A 3 -13.14 -27.22 -80.59
C SER A 3 -14.20 -26.24 -80.07
N HIS A 4 -13.89 -25.51 -78.98
CA HIS A 4 -13.72 -24.05 -78.92
C HIS A 4 -13.76 -23.62 -77.43
N GLN A 5 -12.59 -23.39 -76.81
CA GLN A 5 -11.89 -22.10 -76.61
C GLN A 5 -12.13 -21.49 -75.21
N ASP A 6 -11.02 -21.36 -74.49
CA ASP A 6 -10.70 -20.58 -73.29
C ASP A 6 -11.25 -19.14 -73.26
N VAL A 7 -11.61 -18.63 -72.07
CA VAL A 7 -11.12 -17.33 -71.52
C VAL A 7 -11.08 -17.37 -69.99
N ARG A 8 -9.92 -16.97 -69.45
CA ARG A 8 -9.51 -16.86 -68.04
C ARG A 8 -10.16 -15.69 -67.27
N THR A 9 -10.34 -15.93 -65.95
CA THR A 9 -10.09 -15.03 -64.77
C THR A 9 -10.92 -13.75 -64.61
N ASN A 10 -11.32 -13.25 -63.43
CA ASN A 10 -10.87 -13.44 -62.03
C ASN A 10 -11.98 -13.00 -61.05
N PHE A 11 -12.00 -13.65 -59.88
CA PHE A 11 -12.40 -13.17 -58.53
C PHE A 11 -13.66 -12.30 -58.35
N ILE A 12 -14.56 -12.72 -57.46
CA ILE A 12 -15.02 -11.94 -56.29
C ILE A 12 -15.71 -12.87 -55.25
N LYS A 13 -14.98 -13.13 -54.16
CA LYS A 13 -15.34 -13.10 -52.73
C LYS A 13 -16.70 -13.69 -52.25
N LYS A 14 -16.63 -14.86 -51.59
CA LYS A 14 -16.70 -15.08 -50.11
C LYS A 14 -17.22 -16.50 -49.77
N PRO A 15 -16.52 -17.28 -48.92
CA PRO A 15 -17.00 -18.58 -48.48
C PRO A 15 -17.96 -18.51 -47.28
N ILE A 16 -19.08 -19.18 -47.48
CA ILE A 16 -19.94 -19.98 -46.59
C ILE A 16 -19.40 -20.17 -45.16
N ILE A 17 -20.20 -19.77 -44.14
CA ILE A 17 -20.08 -20.29 -42.77
C ILE A 17 -21.47 -20.61 -42.18
N VAL A 18 -21.71 -21.93 -42.06
CA VAL A 18 -22.16 -22.70 -40.88
C VAL A 18 -23.51 -22.40 -40.20
N LYS A 19 -24.37 -23.44 -40.21
CA LYS A 19 -25.52 -23.66 -39.31
C LYS A 19 -25.09 -23.56 -37.84
N MET A 20 -25.76 -22.73 -37.03
CA MET A 20 -25.63 -22.77 -35.58
C MET A 20 -26.99 -22.83 -34.91
N SER A 21 -27.13 -23.90 -34.12
CA SER A 21 -28.29 -24.28 -33.35
C SER A 21 -28.64 -23.23 -32.29
N LEU A 22 -29.94 -23.11 -32.07
CA LEU A 22 -30.62 -22.39 -31.01
C LEU A 22 -30.13 -22.85 -29.63
N ALA A 23 -29.06 -22.26 -29.13
CA ALA A 23 -28.58 -22.36 -27.75
C ALA A 23 -27.97 -21.02 -27.33
N ILE A 24 -28.78 -19.96 -27.39
CA ILE A 24 -28.44 -18.64 -26.87
C ILE A 24 -29.40 -18.41 -25.72
N LEU A 25 -29.00 -18.78 -24.50
CA LEU A 25 -29.47 -18.23 -23.22
C LEU A 25 -28.75 -18.93 -22.04
N PHE A 26 -27.44 -19.20 -22.15
CA PHE A 26 -26.64 -19.72 -21.03
C PHE A 26 -25.16 -19.32 -21.10
N SER A 27 -24.84 -18.09 -21.51
CA SER A 27 -23.45 -17.63 -21.64
C SER A 27 -23.20 -16.20 -21.16
N MET A 28 -24.13 -15.59 -20.41
CA MET A 28 -23.96 -14.25 -19.86
C MET A 28 -23.80 -14.28 -18.33
N MET A 29 -22.78 -15.00 -17.84
CA MET A 29 -22.38 -14.99 -16.42
C MET A 29 -20.86 -15.14 -16.22
N LEU A 30 -20.02 -14.59 -17.10
CA LEU A 30 -18.55 -14.62 -16.91
C LEU A 30 -17.86 -13.31 -17.34
N PHE A 31 -18.36 -12.16 -16.86
CA PHE A 31 -17.64 -10.88 -16.99
C PHE A 31 -17.99 -9.93 -15.84
N SER A 32 -17.68 -10.31 -14.60
CA SER A 32 -17.73 -9.40 -13.42
C SER A 32 -16.94 -10.01 -12.25
N ALA A 33 -15.61 -10.02 -12.32
CA ALA A 33 -14.76 -10.25 -11.15
C ALA A 33 -13.35 -9.62 -11.28
N ALA A 34 -13.20 -8.58 -12.12
CA ALA A 34 -12.13 -7.62 -11.96
C ALA A 34 -12.70 -6.46 -11.13
N VAL A 35 -11.90 -5.92 -10.20
CA VAL A 35 -12.20 -4.86 -9.22
C VAL A 35 -13.17 -5.21 -8.09
N GLY A 36 -12.83 -6.28 -7.34
CA GLY A 36 -13.24 -6.39 -5.94
C GLY A 36 -12.49 -5.35 -5.11
N PHE A 37 -13.22 -4.31 -4.71
CA PHE A 37 -12.92 -3.30 -3.71
C PHE A 37 -11.78 -3.67 -2.73
N HIS A 38 -10.62 -3.03 -2.89
CA HIS A 38 -9.76 -2.76 -1.73
C HIS A 38 -10.59 -1.88 -0.81
N SER A 39 -11.11 -2.46 0.26
CA SER A 39 -11.66 -1.69 1.37
C SER A 39 -10.50 -0.96 2.00
N SER A 40 -10.25 0.27 1.58
CA SER A 40 -9.45 1.20 2.35
C SER A 40 -10.18 1.38 3.66
N ASN A 41 -9.62 0.82 4.76
CA ASN A 41 -10.04 1.19 6.10
C ASN A 41 -9.98 2.71 6.19
N SER A 42 -11.14 3.34 6.05
CA SER A 42 -11.27 4.78 6.13
C SER A 42 -11.33 5.10 7.61
N TYR A 43 -10.16 5.16 8.25
CA TYR A 43 -10.02 5.90 9.49
C TYR A 43 -10.36 7.34 9.13
N ALA A 44 -11.45 7.86 9.69
CA ALA A 44 -11.90 9.22 9.43
C ALA A 44 -10.75 10.19 9.74
N ALA A 45 -10.17 10.76 8.68
CA ALA A 45 -9.01 11.62 8.78
C ALA A 45 -9.40 12.92 9.50
N THR A 46 -8.84 13.13 10.68
CA THR A 46 -8.73 14.45 11.30
C THR A 46 -7.63 15.24 10.57
N ASN A 47 -7.81 15.66 9.32
CA ASN A 47 -6.86 16.51 8.55
C ASN A 47 -5.36 16.14 8.63
N GLY A 48 -5.02 14.88 8.94
CA GLY A 48 -3.67 14.39 9.14
C GLY A 48 -3.26 13.48 7.99
N ALA A 49 -1.97 13.45 7.66
CA ALA A 49 -1.44 12.55 6.64
C ALA A 49 -1.74 11.09 6.97
N ASP A 50 -2.08 10.28 5.95
CA ASP A 50 -2.30 8.84 6.11
C ASP A 50 -1.00 8.14 6.56
N PRO A 51 -0.97 7.51 7.75
CA PRO A 51 0.24 6.88 8.29
C PRO A 51 0.86 5.85 7.35
N THR A 52 0.04 5.04 6.67
CA THR A 52 0.55 4.00 5.76
C THR A 52 1.27 4.62 4.57
N SER A 53 0.67 5.63 3.92
CA SER A 53 1.31 6.36 2.82
C SER A 53 2.64 6.99 3.23
N VAL A 54 2.68 7.66 4.40
CA VAL A 54 3.89 8.33 4.88
C VAL A 54 4.99 7.32 5.21
N ILE A 55 4.66 6.20 5.87
CA ILE A 55 5.63 5.12 6.14
C ILE A 55 6.23 4.60 4.85
N ARG A 56 5.39 4.30 3.85
CA ARG A 56 5.88 3.80 2.55
C ARG A 56 6.79 4.80 1.84
N GLN A 57 6.45 6.07 1.91
CA GLN A 57 7.27 7.14 1.33
C GLN A 57 8.63 7.28 2.01
N VAL A 58 8.69 7.23 3.34
CA VAL A 58 9.92 7.48 4.11
C VAL A 58 10.82 6.25 4.17
N PHE A 59 10.27 5.08 4.50
CA PHE A 59 11.06 3.86 4.72
C PHE A 59 11.40 3.10 3.43
N GLY A 60 10.70 3.35 2.32
CA GLY A 60 10.98 2.73 1.02
C GLY A 60 11.05 1.21 1.10
N GLY A 61 12.21 0.62 0.82
CA GLY A 61 12.42 -0.83 0.86
C GLY A 61 12.21 -1.48 2.23
N TYR A 62 12.21 -0.70 3.32
CA TYR A 62 11.96 -1.15 4.68
C TYR A 62 10.50 -0.93 5.14
N ALA A 63 9.62 -0.45 4.25
CA ALA A 63 8.29 0.01 4.62
C ALA A 63 7.42 -1.08 5.25
N ASP A 64 7.48 -2.32 4.77
CA ASP A 64 6.65 -3.39 5.31
C ASP A 64 7.06 -3.77 6.75
N GLN A 65 8.35 -3.69 7.07
CA GLN A 65 8.84 -3.86 8.44
C GLN A 65 8.42 -2.68 9.32
N ALA A 66 8.54 -1.45 8.80
CA ALA A 66 8.12 -0.24 9.50
C ALA A 66 6.61 -0.23 9.81
N LEU A 67 5.78 -0.72 8.88
CA LEU A 67 4.34 -0.91 9.11
C LEU A 67 4.07 -1.92 10.22
N HIS A 68 4.83 -3.01 10.26
CA HIS A 68 4.72 -4.00 11.33
C HIS A 68 5.09 -3.41 12.69
N ILE A 69 6.20 -2.66 12.78
CA ILE A 69 6.60 -1.97 14.01
C ILE A 69 5.51 -0.97 14.44
N ALA A 70 5.06 -0.07 13.57
CA ALA A 70 4.01 0.89 13.91
C ALA A 70 2.70 0.22 14.38
N GLN A 71 2.40 -0.96 13.84
CA GLN A 71 1.27 -1.78 14.29
C GLN A 71 1.50 -2.33 15.72
N CYS A 72 2.68 -2.85 16.04
CA CYS A 72 3.00 -3.31 17.41
C CYS A 72 2.99 -2.17 18.42
N GLU A 73 3.61 -1.05 18.06
CA GLU A 73 3.88 0.06 18.98
C GLU A 73 2.61 0.84 19.33
N SER A 74 1.77 1.15 18.34
CA SER A 74 0.62 2.05 18.54
C SER A 74 -0.68 1.52 17.97
N THR A 75 -0.71 0.31 17.40
CA THR A 75 -1.85 -0.14 16.57
C THR A 75 -2.15 0.87 15.44
N MET A 76 -1.08 1.42 14.83
CA MET A 76 -1.16 2.44 13.77
C MET A 76 -1.84 3.76 14.20
N ASN A 77 -1.83 4.10 15.50
CA ASN A 77 -2.46 5.31 16.04
C ASN A 77 -1.43 6.44 16.25
N PRO A 78 -1.47 7.54 15.46
CA PRO A 78 -0.55 8.67 15.64
C PRO A 78 -0.76 9.45 16.94
N GLY A 79 -1.93 9.33 17.57
CA GLY A 79 -2.26 9.97 18.85
C GLY A 79 -1.97 9.10 20.07
N ALA A 80 -1.30 7.94 19.90
CA ALA A 80 -1.01 7.05 21.01
C ALA A 80 0.05 7.65 21.96
N THR A 81 -0.22 7.53 23.26
CA THR A 81 0.72 7.88 24.33
C THR A 81 0.76 6.72 25.30
N ASN A 82 1.96 6.19 25.56
CA ASN A 82 2.15 5.30 26.69
C ASN A 82 2.32 6.14 27.96
N THR A 83 1.42 6.00 28.93
CA THR A 83 1.49 6.75 30.20
C THR A 83 2.60 6.27 31.13
N GLN A 84 3.21 5.11 30.86
CA GLN A 84 4.33 4.61 31.63
C GLN A 84 5.59 5.41 31.31
N ALA A 85 6.11 6.12 32.31
CA ALA A 85 7.33 6.88 32.18
C ALA A 85 8.57 5.97 32.29
N ILE A 86 9.56 6.23 31.45
CA ILE A 86 10.93 5.72 31.55
C ILE A 86 11.82 6.93 31.85
N GLY A 87 12.27 7.04 33.11
CA GLY A 87 12.89 8.27 33.61
C GLY A 87 11.91 9.44 33.54
N ASN A 88 12.30 10.52 32.87
CA ASN A 88 11.48 11.72 32.66
C ASN A 88 10.84 11.76 31.26
N SER A 89 10.66 10.60 30.62
CA SER A 89 10.14 10.51 29.26
C SER A 89 9.07 9.44 29.14
N HIS A 90 8.26 9.53 28.10
CA HIS A 90 7.21 8.57 27.79
C HIS A 90 7.18 8.31 26.28
N ALA A 91 6.65 7.16 25.89
CA ALA A 91 6.56 6.77 24.49
C ALA A 91 5.38 7.49 23.82
N ALA A 92 5.61 8.13 22.67
CA ALA A 92 4.60 8.97 22.01
C ALA A 92 4.55 8.78 20.48
N GLY A 93 3.34 8.87 19.95
CA GLY A 93 3.04 8.87 18.52
C GLY A 93 3.15 7.50 17.86
N LEU A 94 3.19 7.50 16.53
CA LEU A 94 3.02 6.30 15.71
C LEU A 94 4.06 5.19 15.99
N PHE A 95 5.34 5.56 16.17
CA PHE A 95 6.45 4.66 16.48
C PHE A 95 6.84 4.68 17.96
N GLN A 96 6.00 5.26 18.82
CA GLN A 96 6.22 5.30 20.28
C GLN A 96 7.64 5.76 20.67
N VAL A 97 8.15 6.82 20.03
CA VAL A 97 9.48 7.36 20.32
C VAL A 97 9.46 8.01 21.71
N LEU A 98 10.49 7.76 22.53
CA LEU A 98 10.59 8.38 23.85
C LEU A 98 10.70 9.92 23.74
N TYR A 99 9.72 10.60 24.31
CA TYR A 99 9.62 12.05 24.36
C TYR A 99 9.75 12.56 25.82
N PRO A 100 10.58 13.60 26.07
CA PRO A 100 11.40 14.33 25.10
C PRO A 100 12.77 13.68 24.78
N SER A 101 13.21 12.65 25.51
CA SER A 101 14.60 12.17 25.50
C SER A 101 15.15 11.75 24.14
N THR A 102 14.61 10.69 23.53
CA THR A 102 15.08 10.22 22.21
C THR A 102 14.64 11.20 21.12
N TRP A 103 13.44 11.78 21.27
CA TRP A 103 12.86 12.73 20.32
C TRP A 103 13.78 13.94 20.04
N ILE A 104 14.38 14.53 21.06
CA ILE A 104 15.26 15.72 20.92
C ILE A 104 16.52 15.45 20.10
N THR A 105 16.89 14.18 19.90
CA THR A 105 18.06 13.78 19.11
C THR A 105 17.79 13.72 17.61
N THR A 106 16.53 13.94 17.20
CA THR A 106 16.10 13.89 15.79
C THR A 106 15.95 15.31 15.22
N SER A 107 15.98 15.43 13.90
CA SER A 107 15.74 16.70 13.21
C SER A 107 14.30 17.22 13.40
N GLN A 108 13.41 16.39 13.96
CA GLN A 108 11.99 16.68 14.20
C GLN A 108 11.73 17.20 15.62
N ALA A 109 12.78 17.51 16.40
CA ALA A 109 12.67 17.91 17.81
C ALA A 109 11.74 19.11 18.09
N SER A 110 11.55 20.01 17.12
CA SER A 110 10.66 21.16 17.22
C SER A 110 9.20 20.88 16.80
N ALA A 111 8.94 19.71 16.25
CA ALA A 111 7.60 19.26 15.86
C ALA A 111 6.93 18.45 16.98
N SER A 112 5.61 18.30 16.87
CA SER A 112 4.85 17.42 17.76
C SER A 112 5.19 15.96 17.48
N PRO A 113 5.42 15.11 18.52
CA PRO A 113 5.58 13.67 18.33
C PRO A 113 4.30 13.00 17.82
N TYR A 114 3.15 13.68 17.85
CA TYR A 114 1.87 13.20 17.33
C TYR A 114 1.62 13.58 15.87
N ASP A 115 2.49 14.41 15.26
CA ASP A 115 2.43 14.64 13.82
C ASP A 115 2.96 13.39 13.09
N VAL A 116 2.13 12.84 12.20
CA VAL A 116 2.45 11.60 11.47
C VAL A 116 3.76 11.73 10.70
N THR A 117 3.96 12.84 9.99
CA THR A 117 5.14 13.01 9.14
C THR A 117 6.40 13.17 9.99
N ALA A 118 6.34 13.97 11.06
CA ALA A 118 7.44 14.15 11.98
C ALA A 118 7.80 12.83 12.68
N ASN A 119 6.82 12.09 13.19
CA ASN A 119 7.06 10.84 13.91
C ASN A 119 7.70 9.77 13.01
N VAL A 120 7.19 9.61 11.78
CA VAL A 120 7.76 8.66 10.80
C VAL A 120 9.20 9.05 10.42
N LYS A 121 9.48 10.35 10.19
CA LYS A 121 10.84 10.83 9.89
C LYS A 121 11.80 10.63 11.06
N ALA A 122 11.36 10.95 12.28
CA ALA A 122 12.13 10.73 13.49
C ALA A 122 12.47 9.24 13.68
N ALA A 123 11.49 8.35 13.49
CA ALA A 123 11.72 6.90 13.54
C ALA A 123 12.72 6.43 12.48
N TYR A 124 12.66 6.96 11.26
CA TYR A 124 13.62 6.62 10.21
C TYR A 124 15.03 7.10 10.53
N GLU A 125 15.20 8.31 11.08
CA GLU A 125 16.51 8.81 11.51
C GLU A 125 17.13 7.93 12.60
N ILE A 126 16.33 7.49 13.57
CA ILE A 126 16.74 6.56 14.61
C ILE A 126 17.15 5.22 13.99
N PHE A 127 16.31 4.65 13.13
CA PHE A 127 16.59 3.41 12.40
C PHE A 127 17.92 3.49 11.61
N GLN A 128 18.18 4.60 10.91
CA GLN A 128 19.43 4.83 10.18
C GLN A 128 20.64 4.99 11.10
N ARG A 129 20.54 5.82 12.15
CA ARG A 129 21.56 5.98 13.19
C ARG A 129 21.96 4.64 13.78
N ASP A 130 21.00 3.74 13.87
CA ASP A 130 21.12 2.44 14.50
C ASP A 130 21.58 1.34 13.53
N GLY A 131 21.99 1.73 12.32
CA GLY A 131 22.56 0.84 11.33
C GLY A 131 21.51 0.08 10.52
N TYR A 132 20.34 0.69 10.30
CA TYR A 132 19.16 0.06 9.70
C TYR A 132 18.69 -1.16 10.52
N SER A 133 18.65 -0.99 11.84
CA SER A 133 18.25 -2.02 12.81
C SER A 133 17.06 -1.56 13.65
N TRP A 134 16.15 -2.49 13.93
CA TRP A 134 14.94 -2.26 14.74
C TRP A 134 15.18 -2.39 16.25
N ARG A 135 16.44 -2.43 16.73
CA ARG A 135 16.75 -2.75 18.14
C ARG A 135 16.12 -1.84 19.21
N GLU A 136 15.67 -0.64 18.85
CA GLU A 136 14.99 0.28 19.77
C GLU A 136 13.50 -0.09 19.94
N TRP A 137 12.99 -1.01 19.12
CA TRP A 137 11.62 -1.48 19.10
C TRP A 137 11.57 -2.99 19.29
N GLU A 138 10.71 -3.45 20.18
CA GLU A 138 10.50 -4.88 20.43
C GLU A 138 9.05 -5.23 20.09
N CYS A 139 8.82 -5.74 18.87
CA CYS A 139 7.57 -6.46 18.58
C CYS A 139 7.64 -7.83 19.27
N HIS A 140 6.95 -7.98 20.40
CA HIS A 140 6.64 -9.31 20.92
C HIS A 140 5.45 -9.88 20.11
N LEU A 141 5.70 -10.94 19.35
CA LEU A 141 4.65 -11.76 18.70
C LEU A 141 3.96 -12.67 19.72
#